data_AF-A0A7S1JJ43-F1
#
_entry.id   AF-A0A7S1JJ43-F1
#
_cell.length_a   1.000
_cell.length_b   1.000
_cell.length_c   1.000
_cell.angle_alpha   90.00
_cell.angle_beta   90.00
_cell.angle_gamma   90.00
#
_symmetry.space_group_name_H-M   'P 1'
#
loop_
_entity.id
_entity.type
_entity.pdbx_description
1 polymer ?
#
loop_
_entity_poly.entity_id
_entity_poly.type
_entity_poly.pdbx_seq_one_letter_code
_entity_poly.pdbx_strand_id
1 'polypeptide(L)'
;FLRRAGGRQLGHVLASSGPVLYLCVTCGCFISQCYNVFSHLPNPYASRVHCWIGTAHLVASVLSFIKLISVDPGAVTSANVELFQRVWPYDGFLYKEERGSEGCQTCKIVKPARSKHCSTCGHCVARYDHHCFWT
;
A
#
# COMPACT_ATOMS: atom_id res chain seq x y z
N PHE A 1 -19.87 16.86 12.62
CA PHE A 1 -19.72 15.39 12.72
C PHE A 1 -19.93 14.68 11.37
N LEU A 2 -19.61 15.34 10.25
CA LEU A 2 -19.81 14.83 8.89
C LEU A 2 -18.54 15.08 8.06
N ARG A 3 -18.24 14.11 7.18
CA ARG A 3 -17.32 14.14 6.03
C ARG A 3 -15.80 14.08 6.31
N ARG A 4 -15.27 12.86 6.29
CA ARG A 4 -14.05 12.54 5.52
C ARG A 4 -14.27 11.27 4.70
N ALA A 5 -15.22 11.35 3.77
CA ALA A 5 -15.20 10.51 2.58
C ALA A 5 -14.34 11.27 1.56
N GLY A 6 -13.04 10.96 1.51
CA GLY A 6 -12.12 11.61 0.59
C GLY A 6 -10.92 10.70 0.41
N GLY A 7 -10.87 10.02 -0.73
CA GLY A 7 -9.69 9.28 -1.15
C GLY A 7 -8.45 10.15 -0.95
N ARG A 8 -7.39 9.58 -0.36
CA ARG A 8 -6.18 10.33 -0.07
C ARG A 8 -5.62 10.86 -1.39
N GLN A 9 -5.62 12.18 -1.56
CA GLN A 9 -4.93 12.85 -2.65
C GLN A 9 -3.45 12.45 -2.61
N LEU A 10 -2.87 12.06 -3.74
CA LEU A 10 -1.48 11.59 -3.83
C LEU A 10 -0.47 12.54 -3.13
N GLY A 11 -0.72 13.85 -3.20
CA GLY A 11 0.09 14.86 -2.51
C GLY A 11 0.07 14.76 -0.97
N HIS A 12 -1.04 14.33 -0.35
CA HIS A 12 -1.11 14.11 1.09
C HIS A 12 -0.40 12.82 1.53
N VAL A 13 -0.36 11.80 0.66
CA VAL A 13 0.35 10.55 0.91
C VAL A 13 1.85 10.76 0.80
N LEU A 14 2.31 11.45 -0.25
CA LEU A 14 3.72 11.82 -0.43
C LEU A 14 4.25 12.79 0.63
N ALA A 15 3.38 13.57 1.28
CA ALA A 15 3.76 14.45 2.39
C ALA A 15 3.94 13.70 3.73
N SER A 16 3.62 12.41 3.80
CA SER A 16 3.86 11.60 5.00
C SER A 16 5.32 11.14 5.09
N SER A 17 5.82 10.94 6.30
CA SER A 17 7.24 10.66 6.55
C SER A 17 7.71 9.32 5.97
N GLY A 18 6.83 8.33 5.85
CA GLY A 18 7.14 7.00 5.35
C GLY A 18 7.60 6.96 3.89
N PRO A 19 6.77 7.41 2.94
CA PRO A 19 7.13 7.44 1.52
C PRO A 19 8.37 8.26 1.21
N VAL A 20 8.55 9.40 1.88
CA VAL A 20 9.76 10.22 1.76
C VAL A 20 10.98 9.43 2.22
N LEU A 21 10.91 8.79 3.39
CA LEU A 21 12.02 7.99 3.91
C LEU A 21 12.34 6.80 3.00
N TYR A 22 11.32 6.11 2.46
CA TYR A 22 11.50 5.02 1.50
C TYR A 22 12.25 5.47 0.24
N LEU A 23 11.84 6.60 -0.35
CA LEU A 23 12.50 7.16 -1.53
C LEU A 23 13.93 7.60 -1.22
N CYS A 24 14.16 8.25 -0.07
CA CYS A 24 15.50 8.63 0.37
C CYS A 24 16.43 7.43 0.51
N VAL A 25 15.98 6.36 1.17
CA VAL A 25 16.77 5.13 1.35
C VAL A 25 17.05 4.47 0.00
N THR A 26 16.03 4.32 -0.84
CA THR A 26 16.16 3.64 -2.13
C THR A 26 17.11 4.39 -3.08
N CYS A 27 16.93 5.71 -3.22
CA CYS A 27 17.82 6.55 -4.02
C CYS A 27 19.23 6.60 -3.41
N GLY A 28 19.36 6.71 -2.09
CA GLY A 28 20.65 6.71 -1.40
C GLY A 28 21.44 5.41 -1.61
N CYS A 29 20.78 4.25 -1.50
CA CYS A 29 21.39 2.95 -1.79
C CYS A 29 21.86 2.86 -3.25
N PHE A 30 21.07 3.36 -4.20
CA PHE A 30 21.47 3.36 -5.60
C PHE A 30 22.65 4.30 -5.87
N ILE A 31 22.65 5.50 -5.29
CA ILE A 31 23.77 6.44 -5.37
C ILE A 31 25.04 5.79 -4.82
N SER A 32 24.94 5.11 -3.67
CA SER A 32 26.05 4.35 -3.09
C SER A 32 26.58 3.26 -4.03
N GLN A 33 25.70 2.53 -4.71
CA GLN A 33 26.10 1.55 -5.72
C GLN A 33 26.80 2.20 -6.92
N CYS A 34 26.34 3.36 -7.38
CA CYS A 34 26.98 4.10 -8.47
C CYS A 34 28.43 4.46 -8.13
N TYR A 35 28.68 4.95 -6.91
CA TYR A 35 30.03 5.35 -6.48
C TYR A 35 30.94 4.19 -6.13
N ASN A 36 30.43 3.18 -5.43
CA ASN A 36 31.25 2.11 -4.85
C ASN A 36 31.30 0.83 -5.70
N VAL A 37 30.42 0.67 -6.69
CA VAL A 37 30.33 -0.55 -7.50
C VAL A 37 30.45 -0.22 -8.98
N PHE A 38 29.59 0.67 -9.51
CA PHE A 38 29.55 0.90 -10.96
C PHE A 38 30.81 1.57 -11.50
N SER A 39 31.49 2.37 -10.67
CA SER A 39 32.80 2.96 -10.97
C SER A 39 33.89 1.91 -11.23
N HIS A 40 33.76 0.71 -10.66
CA HIS A 40 34.69 -0.41 -10.81
C HIS A 40 34.25 -1.43 -11.88
N LEU A 41 33.22 -1.10 -12.68
CA LEU A 41 32.75 -1.95 -13.78
C LEU A 41 33.22 -1.40 -15.15
N PRO A 42 33.61 -2.28 -16.09
CA PRO A 42 33.66 -3.73 -15.98
C PRO A 42 34.92 -4.21 -15.25
N ASN A 43 34.81 -5.40 -14.65
CA ASN A 43 35.92 -6.14 -14.07
C ASN A 43 35.82 -7.63 -14.48
N PRO A 44 36.79 -8.50 -14.11
CA PRO A 44 36.78 -9.91 -14.52
C PRO A 44 35.54 -10.70 -14.09
N TYR A 45 34.82 -10.27 -13.06
CA TYR A 45 33.64 -10.96 -12.52
C TYR A 45 32.32 -10.38 -13.02
N ALA A 46 32.28 -9.10 -13.43
CA ALA A 46 31.05 -8.41 -13.78
C ALA A 46 31.25 -7.41 -14.93
N SER A 47 30.40 -7.52 -15.96
CA SER A 47 30.37 -6.61 -17.11
C SER A 47 29.48 -5.38 -16.86
N ARG A 48 29.54 -4.39 -17.76
CA ARG A 48 28.70 -3.16 -17.71
C ARG A 48 27.20 -3.44 -17.79
N VAL A 49 26.77 -4.66 -18.17
CA VAL A 49 25.35 -5.04 -18.16
C VAL A 49 24.72 -4.89 -16.78
N HIS A 50 25.51 -5.11 -15.72
CA HIS A 50 25.03 -5.00 -14.33
C HIS A 50 24.61 -3.57 -13.97
N CYS A 51 25.20 -2.54 -14.58
CA CYS A 51 24.78 -1.15 -14.39
C CYS A 51 23.35 -0.94 -14.93
N TRP A 52 23.05 -1.50 -16.10
CA TRP A 52 21.73 -1.42 -16.72
C TRP A 52 20.69 -2.23 -15.95
N ILE A 53 21.04 -3.44 -15.51
CA ILE A 53 20.16 -4.28 -14.68
C ILE A 53 19.84 -3.58 -13.35
N GLY A 54 20.84 -3.04 -12.66
CA GLY A 54 20.64 -2.31 -11.41
C GLY A 54 19.76 -1.07 -11.59
N THR A 55 19.99 -0.30 -12.66
CA THR A 55 19.18 0.88 -13.00
C THR A 55 17.73 0.47 -13.32
N ALA A 56 17.53 -0.59 -14.10
CA ALA A 56 16.20 -1.10 -14.44
C ALA A 56 15.45 -1.59 -13.18
N HIS A 57 16.15 -2.25 -12.26
CA HIS A 57 15.57 -2.68 -10.99
C HIS A 57 15.13 -1.49 -10.14
N LEU A 58 15.94 -0.43 -10.03
CA LEU A 58 15.55 0.80 -9.34
C LEU A 58 14.28 1.38 -9.94
N VAL A 59 14.22 1.55 -11.26
CA VAL A 59 13.07 2.12 -11.96
C VAL A 59 11.81 1.27 -11.69
N ALA A 60 11.92 -0.05 -11.81
CA ALA A 60 10.80 -0.96 -11.53
C ALA A 60 10.32 -0.86 -10.07
N SER A 61 11.25 -0.75 -9.11
CA SER A 61 10.93 -0.58 -7.69
C SER A 61 10.19 0.74 -7.43
N VAL A 62 10.68 1.85 -7.98
CA VAL A 62 10.05 3.18 -7.82
C VAL A 62 8.67 3.20 -8.47
N LEU A 63 8.50 2.65 -9.66
CA LEU A 63 7.19 2.58 -10.33
C LEU A 63 6.19 1.72 -9.54
N SER A 64 6.65 0.58 -9.02
CA SER A 64 5.82 -0.29 -8.18
C SER A 64 5.40 0.41 -6.87
N PHE A 65 6.32 1.14 -6.26
CA PHE A 65 6.06 1.93 -5.06
C PHE A 65 5.05 3.06 -5.32
N ILE A 66 5.24 3.83 -6.40
CA ILE A 66 4.28 4.87 -6.81
C ILE A 66 2.88 4.26 -7.00
N LYS A 67 2.80 3.10 -7.65
CA LYS A 67 1.52 2.41 -7.81
C LYS A 67 0.90 2.03 -6.46
N LEU A 68 1.69 1.49 -5.54
CA LEU A 68 1.22 1.09 -4.21
C LEU A 68 0.61 2.26 -3.43
N ILE A 69 1.26 3.43 -3.44
CA ILE A 69 0.79 4.62 -2.70
C ILE A 69 -0.34 5.38 -3.41
N SER A 70 -0.55 5.14 -4.70
CA SER A 70 -1.55 5.86 -5.51
C SER A 70 -2.87 5.10 -5.66
N VAL A 71 -2.88 3.81 -5.36
CA VAL A 71 -4.07 2.96 -5.50
C VAL A 71 -4.93 3.06 -4.24
N ASP A 72 -6.26 3.10 -4.41
CA ASP A 72 -7.18 3.03 -3.28
C ASP A 72 -6.94 1.73 -2.50
N PRO A 73 -6.73 1.77 -1.17
CA PRO A 73 -6.47 0.58 -0.37
C PRO A 73 -7.68 -0.37 -0.28
N GLY A 74 -8.81 -0.03 -0.89
CA GLY A 74 -10.08 -0.75 -0.81
C GLY A 74 -11.00 -0.14 0.24
N ALA A 75 -11.18 1.19 0.21
CA ALA A 75 -12.00 1.90 1.19
C ALA A 75 -13.47 1.42 1.14
N VAL A 76 -13.98 0.91 2.26
CA VAL A 76 -15.37 0.47 2.37
C VAL A 76 -16.25 1.64 2.77
N THR A 77 -17.27 1.87 1.95
CA THR A 77 -18.28 2.92 2.10
C THR A 77 -19.67 2.30 2.01
N SER A 78 -20.69 3.05 2.43
CA SER A 78 -22.09 2.60 2.26
C SER A 78 -22.46 2.35 0.79
N ALA A 79 -21.78 2.99 -0.16
CA ALA A 79 -22.05 2.82 -1.59
C ALA A 79 -21.48 1.53 -2.19
N ASN A 80 -20.43 0.95 -1.58
CA ASN A 80 -19.73 -0.23 -2.13
C ASN A 80 -19.70 -1.44 -1.18
N VAL A 81 -20.25 -1.33 0.02
CA VAL A 81 -20.24 -2.41 1.03
C VAL A 81 -20.92 -3.67 0.51
N GLU A 82 -22.06 -3.54 -0.18
CA GLU A 82 -22.80 -4.67 -0.76
C GLU A 82 -21.99 -5.37 -1.86
N LEU A 83 -21.26 -4.60 -2.68
CA LEU A 83 -20.37 -5.15 -3.69
C LEU A 83 -19.27 -6.00 -3.03
N PHE A 84 -18.62 -5.49 -1.99
CA PHE A 84 -17.58 -6.25 -1.30
C PHE A 84 -18.11 -7.50 -0.60
N GLN A 85 -19.33 -7.47 -0.05
CA GLN A 85 -19.98 -8.65 0.51
C GLN A 85 -20.28 -9.70 -0.56
N ARG A 86 -20.62 -9.28 -1.79
CA ARG A 86 -20.86 -10.20 -2.91
C ARG A 86 -19.57 -10.81 -3.45
N VAL A 87 -18.52 -10.00 -3.63
CA VAL A 87 -17.22 -10.45 -4.17
C VAL A 87 -16.47 -11.30 -3.14
N TRP A 88 -16.59 -10.96 -1.86
CA TRP A 88 -15.93 -11.65 -0.74
C TRP A 88 -17.00 -12.13 0.26
N PRO A 89 -17.71 -13.22 -0.06
CA PRO A 89 -18.76 -13.74 0.81
C PRO A 89 -18.17 -14.29 2.12
N TYR A 90 -19.02 -14.34 3.13
CA TYR A 90 -18.73 -15.02 4.40
C TYR A 90 -18.59 -16.53 4.15
N ASP A 91 -17.57 -17.14 4.76
CA ASP A 91 -17.29 -18.57 4.61
C ASP A 91 -17.94 -19.42 5.72
N GLY A 92 -18.47 -18.79 6.76
CA GLY A 92 -19.09 -19.48 7.90
C GLY A 92 -18.08 -20.14 8.86
N PHE A 93 -16.77 -20.06 8.57
CA PHE A 93 -15.71 -20.63 9.40
C PHE A 93 -14.87 -19.53 10.05
N LEU A 94 -14.14 -18.77 9.23
CA LEU A 94 -13.28 -17.66 9.66
C LEU A 94 -14.08 -16.35 9.68
N TYR A 95 -15.01 -16.19 8.74
CA TYR A 95 -15.85 -15.02 8.60
C TYR A 95 -17.31 -15.47 8.58
N LYS A 96 -17.99 -15.31 9.71
CA LYS A 96 -19.38 -15.71 9.89
C LYS A 96 -20.32 -14.51 9.71
N GLU A 97 -21.42 -14.76 9.02
CA GLU A 97 -22.55 -13.83 8.91
C GLU A 97 -23.46 -13.97 10.15
N GLU A 98 -22.89 -13.79 11.34
CA GLU A 98 -23.69 -13.81 12.56
C GLU A 98 -24.37 -12.45 12.75
N ARG A 99 -25.64 -12.44 13.20
CA ARG A 99 -26.49 -11.25 13.48
C ARG A 99 -25.96 -10.41 14.67
N GLY A 100 -24.67 -10.15 14.65
CA GLY A 100 -23.82 -9.64 15.72
C GLY A 100 -22.34 -9.54 15.30
N SER A 101 -21.98 -9.85 14.05
CA SER A 101 -20.66 -9.51 13.49
C SER A 101 -20.53 -7.99 13.54
N GLU A 102 -19.89 -7.48 14.59
CA GLU A 102 -20.00 -6.09 14.99
C GLU A 102 -19.64 -5.19 13.82
N GLY A 103 -20.69 -4.58 13.24
CA GLY A 103 -20.55 -3.50 12.30
C GLY A 103 -19.54 -2.50 12.84
N CYS A 104 -18.82 -1.82 11.96
CA CYS A 104 -17.84 -0.86 12.42
C CYS A 104 -18.54 0.22 13.25
N GLN A 105 -18.21 0.32 14.54
CA GLN A 105 -18.82 1.32 15.43
C GLN A 105 -18.51 2.75 14.98
N THR A 106 -17.37 2.96 14.31
CA THR A 106 -16.97 4.26 13.77
C THR A 106 -17.65 4.55 12.44
N CYS A 107 -17.60 3.62 11.48
CA CYS A 107 -18.11 3.82 10.13
C CYS A 107 -19.62 3.53 9.99
N LYS A 108 -20.24 2.89 10.99
CA LYS A 108 -21.65 2.47 11.03
C LYS A 108 -22.07 1.64 9.81
N ILE A 109 -21.18 0.76 9.35
CA ILE A 109 -21.42 -0.20 8.26
C ILE A 109 -21.21 -1.63 8.75
N VAL A 110 -21.97 -2.58 8.18
CA VAL A 110 -21.67 -4.01 8.33
C VAL A 110 -20.35 -4.29 7.64
N LYS A 111 -19.39 -4.90 8.34
CA LYS A 111 -18.05 -5.16 7.80
C LYS A 111 -18.12 -6.32 6.81
N PRO A 112 -17.75 -6.15 5.53
CA PRO A 112 -17.58 -7.28 4.61
C PRO A 112 -16.57 -8.30 5.17
N ALA A 113 -16.65 -9.55 4.72
CA ALA A 113 -15.64 -10.54 5.10
C ALA A 113 -14.22 -10.02 4.80
N ARG A 114 -13.26 -10.37 5.67
CA ARG A 114 -11.86 -9.95 5.55
C ARG A 114 -11.61 -8.43 5.64
N SER A 115 -12.60 -7.62 6.05
CA SER A 115 -12.42 -6.18 6.24
C SER A 115 -12.12 -5.80 7.70
N LYS A 116 -11.40 -4.70 7.92
CA LYS A 116 -11.14 -4.13 9.25
C LYS A 116 -11.19 -2.60 9.22
N HIS A 117 -11.43 -1.97 10.36
CA HIS A 117 -11.32 -0.52 10.50
C HIS A 117 -9.86 -0.14 10.76
N CYS A 118 -9.29 0.73 9.92
CA CYS A 118 -7.97 1.29 10.15
C CYS A 118 -8.13 2.64 10.85
N SER A 119 -7.70 2.73 12.12
CA SER A 119 -7.77 3.98 12.89
C SER A 119 -6.94 5.09 12.27
N THR A 120 -5.78 4.76 11.68
CA THR A 120 -4.91 5.72 10.99
C THR A 120 -5.53 6.27 9.70
N CYS A 121 -6.28 5.44 8.96
CA CYS A 121 -7.01 5.89 7.77
C CYS A 121 -8.36 6.54 8.10
N GLY A 122 -8.96 6.19 9.24
CA GLY A 122 -10.28 6.68 9.66
C GLY A 122 -11.45 6.00 8.96
N HIS A 123 -11.23 4.89 8.25
CA HIS A 123 -12.27 4.15 7.55
C HIS A 123 -12.02 2.64 7.53
N CYS A 124 -13.06 1.88 7.19
CA CYS A 124 -12.92 0.46 6.92
C CYS A 124 -12.21 0.21 5.59
N VAL A 125 -11.45 -0.88 5.53
CA VAL A 125 -10.69 -1.30 4.36
C VAL A 125 -11.03 -2.76 4.08
N ALA A 126 -11.39 -3.06 2.83
CA ALA A 126 -11.66 -4.42 2.36
C ALA A 126 -10.34 -5.19 2.25
N ARG A 127 -10.37 -6.51 2.55
CA ARG A 127 -9.16 -7.36 2.54
C ARG A 127 -7.99 -6.75 3.31
N TYR A 128 -8.28 -6.12 4.44
CA TYR A 128 -7.30 -5.39 5.22
C TYR A 128 -6.24 -6.33 5.78
N ASP A 129 -4.99 -6.04 5.45
CA ASP A 129 -3.81 -6.69 6.02
C ASP A 129 -3.26 -5.82 7.16
N HIS A 130 -2.59 -4.72 6.81
CA HIS A 130 -2.10 -3.73 7.75
C HIS A 130 -2.00 -2.33 7.10
N HIS A 131 -1.87 -1.30 7.94
CA HIS A 131 -1.45 0.03 7.50
C HIS A 131 0.08 0.09 7.54
N CYS A 132 0.72 0.09 6.37
CA CYS A 132 2.16 0.09 6.29
C CYS A 132 2.70 1.51 6.57
N PHE A 133 3.65 1.63 7.48
CA PHE A 133 4.29 2.92 7.79
C PHE A 133 5.01 3.52 6.57
N TRP A 134 5.50 2.67 5.66
CA TRP A 134 6.28 3.09 4.49
C TRP A 134 5.44 3.65 3.33
N THR A 135 4.10 3.51 3.38
CA THR A 135 3.17 3.81 2.26
C THR A 135 2.00 4.65 2.71
#